data_AF-A0A6P0XKP6-F1
#
_entry.id   AF-A0A6P0XKP6-F1
#
_cell.length_a   1.000
_cell.length_b   1.000
_cell.length_c   1.000
_cell.angle_alpha   90.00
_cell.angle_beta   90.00
_cell.angle_gamma   90.00
#
_symmetry.space_group_name_H-M   'P 1'
#
loop_
_entity.id
_entity.type
_entity.pdbx_description
1 polymer ?
#
loop_
_entity_poly.entity_id
_entity_poly.type
_entity_poly.pdbx_seq_one_letter_code
_entity_poly.pdbx_strand_id
1 'polypeptide(L)'
;MKLNVWKIVFLTGLILSLSSINKAVTVRSESVDIVAQFQDIARLAKLNPVQVEKLVDLDNKKIENSQLRVILPSYIPSEFRVDKVEVVNTDLEANYKIIYRNLNNFCFYLQNNISGKKAGQHYFLLETAKSRSGVETIYINSSVIGNAYLDIYNYGNISTNPSISLVSLQNIGFKFESPCSKNDQAITTSKAVKILESLQYLNP
;
A
#
# COMPACT_ATOMS: atom_id res chain seq x y z
N MET A 1 -26.77 70.32 -0.97
CA MET A 1 -25.67 69.38 -1.26
C MET A 1 -26.05 68.00 -0.75
N LYS A 2 -26.41 67.06 -1.63
CA LYS A 2 -26.73 65.66 -1.31
C LYS A 2 -25.99 64.77 -2.32
N LEU A 3 -24.96 64.05 -1.87
CA LEU A 3 -24.27 63.02 -2.66
C LEU A 3 -24.66 61.65 -2.06
N ASN A 4 -25.56 60.96 -2.74
CA ASN A 4 -26.10 59.65 -2.31
C ASN A 4 -25.15 58.50 -2.70
N VAL A 5 -24.39 58.03 -1.71
CA VAL A 5 -24.03 56.68 -1.22
C VAL A 5 -24.30 55.40 -2.06
N TRP A 6 -24.91 55.44 -3.24
CA TRP A 6 -25.45 54.24 -3.92
C TRP A 6 -24.48 53.46 -4.83
N LYS A 7 -23.18 53.76 -4.82
CA LYS A 7 -22.18 53.07 -5.70
C LYS A 7 -21.21 52.13 -4.98
N ILE A 8 -21.22 52.06 -3.65
CA ILE A 8 -20.21 51.27 -2.90
C ILE A 8 -20.67 49.83 -2.61
N VAL A 9 -21.97 49.53 -2.68
CA VAL A 9 -22.50 48.18 -2.37
C VAL A 9 -22.31 47.17 -3.50
N PHE A 10 -22.13 47.61 -4.75
CA PHE A 10 -21.95 46.69 -5.89
C PHE A 10 -20.50 46.22 -6.09
N LEU A 11 -19.51 46.87 -5.48
CA LEU A 11 -18.10 46.50 -5.65
C LEU A 11 -17.62 45.46 -4.62
N THR A 12 -18.29 45.35 -3.47
CA THR A 12 -17.94 44.38 -2.41
C THR A 12 -18.52 42.98 -2.66
N GLY A 13 -19.63 42.87 -3.41
CA GLY A 13 -20.19 41.57 -3.83
C GLY A 13 -19.34 40.83 -4.88
N LEU A 14 -18.64 41.57 -5.75
CA LEU A 14 -17.79 40.97 -6.79
C LEU A 14 -16.50 40.38 -6.18
N ILE A 15 -15.91 41.04 -5.19
CA ILE A 15 -14.67 40.61 -4.52
C ILE A 15 -14.90 39.34 -3.68
N LEU A 16 -16.09 39.15 -3.10
CA LEU A 16 -16.48 37.92 -2.41
C LEU A 16 -16.73 36.75 -3.37
N SER A 17 -17.13 37.01 -4.62
CA SER A 17 -17.30 35.96 -5.63
C SER A 17 -15.96 35.46 -6.18
N LEU A 18 -14.96 36.34 -6.35
CA LEU A 18 -13.63 35.99 -6.87
C LEU A 18 -12.79 35.18 -5.85
N SER A 19 -12.88 35.48 -4.55
CA SER A 19 -12.22 34.67 -3.52
C SER A 19 -12.83 33.27 -3.40
N SER A 20 -14.15 33.15 -3.63
CA SER A 20 -14.87 31.88 -3.66
C SER A 20 -14.58 31.05 -4.90
N ILE A 21 -14.38 31.69 -6.07
CA ILE A 21 -13.97 31.03 -7.31
C ILE A 21 -12.55 30.49 -7.19
N ASN A 22 -11.60 31.28 -6.68
CA ASN A 22 -10.23 30.80 -6.47
C ASN A 22 -10.18 29.62 -5.52
N LYS A 23 -10.93 29.66 -4.40
CA LYS A 23 -11.02 28.52 -3.48
C LYS A 23 -11.67 27.30 -4.13
N ALA A 24 -12.73 27.46 -4.92
CA ALA A 24 -13.39 26.35 -5.62
C ALA A 24 -12.53 25.76 -6.76
N VAL A 25 -11.74 26.59 -7.45
CA VAL A 25 -10.80 26.17 -8.50
C VAL A 25 -9.61 25.43 -7.91
N THR A 26 -9.03 25.92 -6.81
CA THR A 26 -7.95 25.24 -6.08
C THR A 26 -8.41 23.90 -5.48
N VAL A 27 -9.59 23.86 -4.85
CA VAL A 27 -10.16 22.61 -4.33
C VAL A 27 -10.44 21.61 -5.45
N ARG A 28 -10.89 22.08 -6.63
CA ARG A 28 -11.08 21.21 -7.79
C ARG A 28 -9.75 20.70 -8.36
N SER A 29 -8.70 21.51 -8.49
CA SER A 29 -7.41 21.03 -9.01
C SER A 29 -6.79 19.99 -8.08
N GLU A 30 -6.77 20.25 -6.77
CA GLU A 30 -6.25 19.30 -5.77
C GLU A 30 -7.04 17.97 -5.77
N SER A 31 -8.37 18.02 -5.91
CA SER A 31 -9.20 16.82 -5.97
C SER A 31 -9.00 16.00 -7.25
N VAL A 32 -8.66 16.64 -8.37
CA VAL A 32 -8.40 15.96 -9.65
C VAL A 32 -7.01 15.31 -9.62
N ASP A 33 -6.02 15.98 -9.04
CA ASP A 33 -4.65 15.47 -8.93
C ASP A 33 -4.55 14.23 -8.03
N ILE A 34 -5.29 14.22 -6.91
CA ILE A 34 -5.33 13.06 -5.99
C ILE A 34 -5.95 11.83 -6.67
N VAL A 35 -7.04 11.99 -7.42
CA VAL A 35 -7.69 10.89 -8.15
C VAL A 35 -6.78 10.33 -9.26
N ALA A 36 -6.05 11.20 -9.97
CA ALA A 36 -5.08 10.77 -10.98
C ALA A 36 -3.92 9.98 -10.34
N GLN A 37 -3.44 10.42 -9.18
CA GLN A 37 -2.33 9.76 -8.47
C GLN A 37 -2.70 8.37 -7.95
N PHE A 38 -3.92 8.20 -7.43
CA PHE A 38 -4.46 6.88 -7.07
C PHE A 38 -4.43 5.91 -8.26
N GLN A 39 -4.87 6.39 -9.43
CA GLN A 39 -4.93 5.59 -10.64
C GLN A 39 -3.54 5.20 -11.14
N ASP A 40 -2.54 6.08 -11.01
CA ASP A 40 -1.18 5.78 -11.43
C ASP A 40 -0.50 4.71 -10.58
N ILE A 41 -0.59 4.80 -9.25
CA ILE A 41 0.00 3.78 -8.36
C ILE A 41 -0.69 2.43 -8.56
N ALA A 42 -2.02 2.43 -8.67
CA ALA A 42 -2.78 1.22 -8.95
C ALA A 42 -2.43 0.59 -10.30
N ARG A 43 -2.24 1.40 -11.34
CA ARG A 43 -1.84 0.95 -12.68
C ARG A 43 -0.45 0.32 -12.65
N LEU A 44 0.51 0.91 -11.94
CA LEU A 44 1.84 0.35 -11.73
C LEU A 44 1.80 -0.99 -10.97
N ALA A 45 0.90 -1.10 -10.00
CA ALA A 45 0.60 -2.35 -9.29
C ALA A 45 -0.22 -3.37 -10.12
N LYS A 46 -0.51 -3.08 -11.40
CA LYS A 46 -1.27 -3.93 -12.33
C LYS A 46 -2.68 -4.28 -11.85
N LEU A 47 -3.29 -3.42 -11.06
CA LEU A 47 -4.66 -3.58 -10.59
C LEU A 47 -5.66 -3.12 -11.65
N ASN A 48 -6.79 -3.82 -11.74
CA ASN A 48 -7.91 -3.38 -12.55
C ASN A 48 -8.83 -2.42 -11.76
N PRO A 49 -9.72 -1.65 -12.43
CA PRO A 49 -10.54 -0.64 -11.76
C PRO A 49 -11.38 -1.15 -10.58
N VAL A 50 -11.96 -2.35 -10.70
CA VAL A 50 -12.78 -2.96 -9.63
C VAL A 50 -11.93 -3.31 -8.40
N GLN A 51 -10.67 -3.72 -8.60
CA GLN A 51 -9.75 -3.98 -7.51
C GLN A 51 -9.29 -2.69 -6.82
N VAL A 52 -9.11 -1.62 -7.60
CA VAL A 52 -8.73 -0.30 -7.06
C VAL A 52 -9.83 0.24 -6.16
N GLU A 53 -11.08 0.20 -6.60
CA GLU A 53 -12.23 0.68 -5.82
C GLU A 53 -12.29 0.01 -4.44
N LYS A 54 -12.18 -1.33 -4.40
CA LYS A 54 -12.15 -2.09 -3.14
C LYS A 54 -11.01 -1.68 -2.20
N LEU A 55 -9.83 -1.36 -2.77
CA LEU A 55 -8.66 -0.97 -1.98
C LEU A 55 -8.74 0.50 -1.53
N VAL A 56 -9.33 1.39 -2.33
CA VAL A 56 -9.61 2.77 -1.94
C VAL A 56 -10.62 2.82 -0.79
N ASP A 57 -11.68 2.00 -0.86
CA ASP A 57 -12.65 1.89 0.24
C ASP A 57 -12.01 1.41 1.53
N LEU A 58 -11.04 0.49 1.43
CA LEU A 58 -10.29 -0.02 2.56
C LEU A 58 -9.33 1.04 3.13
N ASP A 59 -8.61 1.77 2.27
CA ASP A 59 -7.68 2.83 2.68
C ASP A 59 -8.38 3.95 3.45
N ASN A 60 -9.64 4.24 3.10
CA ASN A 60 -10.46 5.26 3.75
C ASN A 60 -11.13 4.80 5.06
N LYS A 61 -11.12 3.49 5.37
CA LYS A 61 -11.79 2.93 6.55
C LYS A 61 -10.98 3.20 7.82
N LYS A 62 -11.68 3.64 8.87
CA LYS A 62 -11.15 3.75 10.24
C LYS A 62 -11.72 2.65 11.11
N ILE A 63 -10.87 2.03 11.93
CA ILE A 63 -11.21 0.98 12.90
C ILE A 63 -10.62 1.36 14.25
N GLU A 64 -11.46 1.62 15.26
CA GLU A 64 -11.08 1.84 16.66
C GLU A 64 -9.82 2.72 16.86
N ASN A 65 -9.74 3.86 16.16
CA ASN A 65 -8.62 4.83 16.13
C ASN A 65 -7.39 4.46 15.29
N SER A 66 -7.43 3.35 14.56
CA SER A 66 -6.45 3.00 13.54
C SER A 66 -7.04 3.15 12.14
N GLN A 67 -6.18 3.41 11.16
CA GLN A 67 -6.53 3.43 9.74
C GLN A 67 -5.56 2.51 9.03
N LEU A 68 -6.09 1.56 8.26
CA LEU A 68 -5.25 0.77 7.37
C LEU A 68 -4.86 1.65 6.20
N ARG A 69 -3.56 1.88 6.04
CA ARG A 69 -3.02 2.49 4.83
C ARG A 69 -2.67 1.39 3.83
N VAL A 70 -3.27 1.44 2.65
CA VAL A 70 -2.98 0.48 1.60
C VAL A 70 -1.60 0.78 1.00
N ILE A 71 -0.76 -0.25 0.96
CA ILE A 71 0.60 -0.19 0.44
C ILE A 71 0.67 -1.04 -0.83
N LEU A 72 1.12 -0.43 -1.92
CA LEU A 72 1.24 -1.06 -3.23
C LEU A 72 2.66 -0.90 -3.78
N PRO A 73 3.15 -1.87 -4.56
CA PRO A 73 4.42 -1.74 -5.26
C PRO A 73 4.24 -0.89 -6.52
N SER A 74 5.13 0.10 -6.70
CA SER A 74 5.22 0.87 -7.95
C SER A 74 6.03 0.15 -9.04
N TYR A 75 6.70 -0.96 -8.69
CA TYR A 75 7.37 -1.86 -9.63
C TYR A 75 6.86 -3.29 -9.47
N ILE A 76 6.28 -3.82 -10.56
CA ILE A 76 5.97 -5.25 -10.73
C ILE A 76 6.68 -5.75 -11.98
N PRO A 77 7.50 -6.82 -11.92
CA PRO A 77 8.15 -7.36 -13.10
C PRO A 77 7.13 -7.67 -14.22
N SER A 78 7.52 -7.41 -15.47
CA SER A 78 6.58 -7.36 -16.61
C SER A 78 5.84 -8.68 -16.82
N GLU A 79 6.47 -9.80 -16.49
CA GLU A 79 5.92 -11.16 -16.63
C GLU A 79 4.86 -11.55 -15.59
N PHE A 80 4.72 -10.78 -14.49
CA PHE A 80 3.72 -11.04 -13.46
C PHE A 80 2.40 -10.32 -13.74
N ARG A 81 1.31 -10.88 -13.27
CA ARG A 81 -0.01 -10.24 -13.23
C ARG A 81 -0.63 -10.42 -11.86
N VAL A 82 -1.61 -9.58 -11.53
CA VAL A 82 -2.48 -9.81 -10.39
C VAL A 82 -3.30 -11.07 -10.66
N ASP A 83 -3.09 -12.09 -9.84
CA ASP A 83 -3.81 -13.37 -9.87
C ASP A 83 -5.09 -13.27 -9.05
N LYS A 84 -4.99 -12.67 -7.86
CA LYS A 84 -6.12 -12.51 -6.94
C LYS A 84 -5.95 -11.29 -6.03
N VAL A 85 -7.08 -10.65 -5.73
CA VAL A 85 -7.19 -9.63 -4.67
C VAL A 85 -8.25 -10.07 -3.69
N GLU A 86 -7.88 -10.22 -2.44
CA GLU A 86 -8.77 -10.53 -1.32
C GLU A 86 -8.84 -9.29 -0.42
N VAL A 87 -10.04 -8.91 -0.01
CA VAL A 87 -10.28 -7.76 0.87
C VAL A 87 -11.32 -8.16 1.91
N VAL A 88 -11.01 -7.97 3.18
CA VAL A 88 -11.99 -8.00 4.27
C VAL A 88 -12.10 -6.59 4.81
N ASN A 89 -13.31 -6.05 4.80
CA ASN A 89 -13.62 -4.72 5.30
C ASN A 89 -14.86 -4.82 6.18
N THR A 90 -14.64 -4.97 7.48
CA THR A 90 -15.68 -5.03 8.51
C THR A 90 -15.45 -3.92 9.53
N ASP A 91 -16.36 -3.78 10.50
CA ASP A 91 -16.19 -2.77 11.55
C ASP A 91 -15.07 -3.10 12.55
N LEU A 92 -14.61 -4.36 12.58
CA LEU A 92 -13.59 -4.84 13.53
C LEU A 92 -12.27 -5.22 12.86
N GLU A 93 -12.29 -5.42 11.54
CA GLU A 93 -11.15 -5.92 10.77
C GLU A 93 -11.09 -5.26 9.39
N ALA A 94 -9.90 -4.77 9.03
CA ALA A 94 -9.54 -4.36 7.69
C ALA A 94 -8.31 -5.14 7.26
N ASN A 95 -8.41 -5.88 6.15
CA ASN A 95 -7.28 -6.58 5.58
C ASN A 95 -7.34 -6.57 4.05
N TYR A 96 -6.17 -6.74 3.43
CA TYR A 96 -6.10 -7.08 2.02
C TYR A 96 -4.95 -8.04 1.76
N LYS A 97 -5.09 -8.83 0.70
CA LYS A 97 -4.03 -9.68 0.14
C LYS A 97 -4.06 -9.60 -1.38
N ILE A 98 -2.92 -9.27 -1.98
CA ILE A 98 -2.74 -9.22 -3.43
C ILE A 98 -1.73 -10.30 -3.82
N ILE A 99 -2.18 -11.25 -4.63
CA ILE A 99 -1.37 -12.36 -5.12
C ILE A 99 -0.96 -12.04 -6.56
N TYR A 100 0.34 -12.16 -6.84
CA TYR A 100 0.91 -11.97 -8.16
C TYR A 100 1.51 -13.28 -8.66
N ARG A 101 1.21 -13.63 -9.92
CA ARG A 101 1.65 -14.89 -10.53
C ARG A 101 2.08 -14.67 -11.98
N ASN A 102 3.07 -15.43 -12.44
CA ASN A 102 3.44 -15.50 -13.86
C ASN A 102 3.07 -16.86 -14.48
N LEU A 103 3.23 -17.01 -15.79
CA LEU A 103 2.90 -18.24 -16.52
C LEU A 103 3.76 -19.45 -16.12
N ASN A 104 4.93 -19.22 -15.51
CA ASN A 104 5.86 -20.25 -15.05
C ASN A 104 5.62 -20.65 -13.58
N ASN A 105 4.46 -20.30 -13.03
CA ASN A 105 4.05 -20.58 -11.65
C ASN A 105 4.93 -19.95 -10.56
N PHE A 106 5.72 -18.91 -10.89
CA PHE A 106 6.34 -18.08 -9.87
C PHE A 106 5.26 -17.23 -9.22
N CYS A 107 5.26 -17.15 -7.89
CA CYS A 107 4.23 -16.44 -7.16
C CYS A 107 4.81 -15.70 -5.95
N PHE A 108 4.30 -14.50 -5.71
CA PHE A 108 4.50 -13.77 -4.46
C PHE A 108 3.21 -13.07 -4.08
N TYR A 109 3.08 -12.69 -2.81
CA TYR A 109 1.95 -11.89 -2.36
C TYR A 109 2.36 -10.79 -1.39
N LEU A 110 1.52 -9.77 -1.35
CA LEU A 110 1.54 -8.68 -0.40
C LEU A 110 0.26 -8.75 0.43
N GLN A 111 0.37 -8.57 1.73
CA GLN A 111 -0.76 -8.56 2.64
C GLN A 111 -0.59 -7.43 3.65
N ASN A 112 -1.70 -6.78 4.02
CA ASN A 112 -1.75 -5.92 5.19
C ASN A 112 -3.00 -6.23 6.00
N ASN A 113 -2.92 -6.16 7.34
CA ASN A 113 -4.04 -6.46 8.21
C ASN A 113 -4.04 -5.59 9.48
N ILE A 114 -5.23 -5.14 9.87
CA ILE A 114 -5.51 -4.47 11.15
C ILE A 114 -6.77 -5.09 11.76
N SER A 115 -6.74 -5.43 13.05
CA SER A 115 -7.85 -6.03 13.81
C SER A 115 -7.97 -5.43 15.23
N GLY A 116 -9.16 -5.03 15.70
CA GLY A 116 -9.42 -4.65 17.11
C GLY A 116 -9.69 -5.87 18.02
N LYS A 117 -9.49 -5.93 19.35
CA LYS A 117 -9.17 -4.96 20.44
C LYS A 117 -7.66 -4.77 20.73
N LYS A 118 -6.79 -5.19 19.81
CA LYS A 118 -5.31 -5.09 19.91
C LYS A 118 -4.71 -4.54 18.61
N ALA A 119 -5.40 -3.63 17.94
CA ALA A 119 -4.85 -2.85 16.84
C ALA A 119 -3.71 -1.96 17.41
N GLY A 120 -2.48 -2.49 17.43
CA GLY A 120 -1.33 -1.92 18.14
C GLY A 120 -0.58 -2.90 19.04
N GLN A 121 -1.06 -4.13 19.23
CA GLN A 121 -0.38 -5.19 20.00
C GLN A 121 -0.54 -6.57 19.34
N HIS A 122 -0.09 -6.70 18.09
CA HIS A 122 0.29 -8.01 17.58
C HIS A 122 1.79 -8.19 17.84
N TYR A 123 2.09 -8.98 18.86
CA TYR A 123 3.44 -9.44 19.18
C TYR A 123 3.90 -10.41 18.09
N PHE A 124 4.42 -9.89 16.98
CA PHE A 124 5.49 -10.63 16.34
C PHE A 124 6.69 -10.51 17.28
N LEU A 125 7.04 -11.62 17.92
CA LEU A 125 8.27 -11.72 18.67
C LEU A 125 9.39 -11.27 17.72
N LEU A 126 10.02 -10.13 18.04
CA LEU A 126 11.33 -9.77 17.53
C LEU A 126 12.29 -10.87 17.98
N GLU A 127 12.36 -11.95 17.22
CA GLU A 127 13.63 -12.63 17.11
C GLU A 127 14.46 -11.71 16.22
N THR A 128 15.17 -10.80 16.91
CA THR A 128 16.39 -10.18 16.39
C THR A 128 17.07 -11.18 15.47
N ALA A 129 17.41 -10.75 14.25
CA ALA A 129 18.07 -11.54 13.22
C ALA A 129 19.41 -12.11 13.73
N LYS A 130 19.35 -13.06 14.67
CA LYS A 130 20.40 -13.98 14.99
C LYS A 130 20.37 -14.92 13.82
N SER A 131 21.37 -14.77 12.95
CA SER A 131 21.74 -15.71 11.90
C SER A 131 21.42 -17.14 12.36
N ARG A 132 20.23 -17.62 11.98
CA ARG A 132 19.83 -19.00 12.16
C ARG A 132 20.53 -19.74 11.04
N SER A 133 21.24 -20.81 11.36
CA SER A 133 21.86 -21.67 10.34
C SER A 133 20.83 -21.99 9.25
N GLY A 134 21.13 -21.62 7.99
CA GLY A 134 20.24 -21.81 6.85
C GLY A 134 19.32 -20.63 6.48
N VAL A 135 19.46 -19.47 7.12
CA VAL A 135 18.75 -18.23 6.75
C VAL A 135 19.75 -17.18 6.24
N GLU A 136 19.55 -16.72 5.01
CA GLU A 136 20.23 -15.54 4.46
C GLU A 136 19.32 -14.32 4.64
N THR A 137 19.86 -13.23 5.20
CA THR A 137 19.10 -12.01 5.46
C THR A 137 19.62 -10.86 4.61
N ILE A 138 18.73 -10.15 3.91
CA ILE A 138 19.05 -8.97 3.10
C ILE A 138 18.32 -7.75 3.66
N TYR A 139 19.06 -6.65 3.77
CA TYR A 139 18.53 -5.37 4.21
C TYR A 139 17.85 -4.65 3.05
N ILE A 140 16.66 -4.12 3.30
CA ILE A 140 15.87 -3.36 2.33
C ILE A 140 15.54 -2.01 2.93
N ASN A 141 15.71 -0.97 2.13
CA ASN A 141 15.28 0.38 2.47
C ASN A 141 14.04 0.72 1.63
N SER A 142 12.93 0.95 2.30
CA SER A 142 11.68 1.38 1.67
C SER A 142 11.18 2.63 2.36
N SER A 143 10.70 3.60 1.58
CA SER A 143 10.12 4.84 2.11
C SER A 143 8.87 4.59 2.95
N VAL A 144 8.18 3.45 2.74
CA VAL A 144 6.90 3.14 3.38
C VAL A 144 7.08 2.25 4.62
N ILE A 145 7.87 1.18 4.51
CA ILE A 145 8.05 0.21 5.61
C ILE A 145 9.33 0.44 6.43
N GLY A 146 10.10 1.48 6.08
CA GLY A 146 11.37 1.83 6.72
C GLY A 146 12.46 0.80 6.43
N ASN A 147 13.37 0.66 7.40
CA ASN A 147 14.40 -0.38 7.36
C ASN A 147 13.76 -1.73 7.65
N ALA A 148 13.78 -2.63 6.66
CA ALA A 148 13.23 -3.95 6.77
C ALA A 148 14.24 -5.02 6.33
N TYR A 149 13.94 -6.27 6.69
CA TYR A 149 14.81 -7.41 6.41
C TYR A 149 14.03 -8.45 5.62
N LEU A 150 14.69 -8.98 4.59
CA LEU A 150 14.20 -10.08 3.79
C LEU A 150 14.95 -11.33 4.24
N ASP A 151 14.24 -12.25 4.87
CA ASP A 151 14.79 -13.56 5.21
C ASP A 151 14.53 -14.54 4.07
N ILE A 152 15.60 -15.23 3.66
CA ILE A 152 15.60 -16.26 2.64
C ILE A 152 15.87 -17.60 3.33
N TYR A 153 14.86 -18.46 3.33
CA TYR A 153 14.89 -19.75 3.97
C TYR A 153 15.20 -20.84 2.95
N ASN A 154 16.38 -21.44 3.07
CA ASN A 154 16.81 -22.58 2.25
C ASN A 154 16.66 -23.89 3.05
N TYR A 155 15.42 -24.35 3.23
CA TYR A 155 15.16 -25.63 3.91
C TYR A 155 15.42 -26.80 2.95
N GLY A 156 16.70 -27.12 2.73
CA GLY A 156 17.18 -28.11 1.74
C GLY A 156 16.63 -29.53 1.84
N ASN A 157 15.80 -29.87 2.84
CA ASN A 157 15.22 -31.21 3.02
C ASN A 157 13.68 -31.26 3.05
N ILE A 158 12.95 -30.13 3.05
CA ILE A 158 11.48 -30.11 3.23
C ILE A 158 10.75 -29.30 2.13
N SER A 159 11.44 -28.37 1.48
CA SER A 159 10.91 -27.57 0.37
C SER A 159 11.95 -27.45 -0.73
N THR A 160 11.55 -27.68 -1.97
CA THR A 160 12.44 -27.48 -3.14
C THR A 160 12.63 -26.01 -3.50
N ASN A 161 11.80 -25.11 -2.93
CA ASN A 161 11.79 -23.70 -3.28
C ASN A 161 12.18 -22.84 -2.06
N PRO A 162 13.10 -21.86 -2.23
CA PRO A 162 13.46 -20.94 -1.16
C PRO A 162 12.25 -20.09 -0.76
N SER A 163 12.00 -19.93 0.54
CA SER A 163 10.97 -18.99 1.00
C SER A 163 11.60 -17.64 1.26
N ILE A 164 10.94 -16.57 0.83
CA ILE A 164 11.35 -15.19 1.00
C ILE A 164 10.24 -14.52 1.81
N SER A 165 10.55 -14.04 3.01
CA SER A 165 9.58 -13.32 3.85
C SER A 165 10.14 -12.01 4.35
N LEU A 166 9.30 -10.98 4.35
CA LEU A 166 9.62 -9.73 5.02
C LEU A 166 9.44 -9.87 6.54
N VAL A 167 10.44 -9.40 7.29
CA VAL A 167 10.36 -9.19 8.73
C VAL A 167 10.54 -7.69 8.97
N SER A 168 9.44 -6.98 9.29
CA SER A 168 9.47 -5.56 9.63
C SER A 168 9.49 -5.36 11.15
N LEU A 169 10.32 -4.41 11.61
CA LEU A 169 10.40 -4.00 13.01
C LEU A 169 9.37 -2.93 13.39
N GLN A 170 8.76 -2.27 12.40
CA GLN A 170 8.00 -1.03 12.60
C GLN A 170 6.57 -1.10 12.07
N ASN A 171 6.29 -1.95 11.06
CA ASN A 171 4.99 -1.99 10.41
C ASN A 171 4.25 -3.30 10.75
N ILE A 172 3.61 -3.31 11.92
CA ILE A 172 2.82 -4.43 12.44
C ILE A 172 1.60 -4.61 11.54
N GLY A 173 1.68 -5.52 10.57
CA GLY A 173 0.55 -5.87 9.69
C GLY A 173 0.94 -6.10 8.25
N PHE A 174 2.03 -5.50 7.77
CA PHE A 174 2.47 -5.70 6.38
C PHE A 174 3.32 -6.96 6.24
N LYS A 175 2.95 -7.82 5.29
CA LYS A 175 3.63 -9.07 4.98
C LYS A 175 3.89 -9.16 3.48
N PHE A 176 5.11 -9.59 3.14
CA PHE A 176 5.48 -10.04 1.80
C PHE A 176 5.97 -11.48 1.91
N GLU A 177 5.51 -12.35 1.03
CA GLU A 177 5.97 -13.74 0.98
C GLU A 177 6.04 -14.28 -0.46
N SER A 178 7.02 -15.15 -0.69
CA SER A 178 7.20 -15.92 -1.91
C SER A 178 7.87 -17.26 -1.55
N PRO A 179 7.42 -18.42 -2.03
CA PRO A 179 6.28 -18.62 -2.92
C PRO A 179 4.94 -18.45 -2.21
N CYS A 180 3.83 -18.33 -2.96
CA CYS A 180 2.50 -18.19 -2.35
C CYS A 180 1.94 -19.49 -1.75
N SER A 181 2.44 -20.64 -2.21
CA SER A 181 2.07 -21.97 -1.73
C SER A 181 3.20 -22.97 -1.99
N LYS A 182 3.11 -24.17 -1.42
CA LYS A 182 4.13 -25.22 -1.59
C LYS A 182 4.32 -25.68 -3.04
N ASN A 183 3.32 -25.49 -3.90
CA ASN A 183 3.35 -25.89 -5.30
C ASN A 183 3.87 -24.78 -6.23
N ASP A 184 4.12 -23.59 -5.69
CA ASP A 184 4.52 -22.41 -6.45
C ASP A 184 6.04 -22.21 -6.41
N GLN A 185 6.58 -21.63 -7.47
CA GLN A 185 7.98 -21.26 -7.53
C GLN A 185 8.21 -19.92 -6.83
N ALA A 186 9.31 -19.83 -6.10
CA ALA A 186 9.70 -18.61 -5.44
C ALA A 186 10.33 -17.64 -6.44
N ILE A 187 10.00 -16.35 -6.35
CA ILE A 187 10.69 -15.33 -7.14
C ILE A 187 12.15 -15.23 -6.72
N THR A 188 12.98 -14.67 -7.61
CA THR A 188 14.38 -14.42 -7.25
C THR A 188 14.49 -13.31 -6.22
N THR A 189 15.52 -13.41 -5.38
CA THR A 189 15.85 -12.41 -4.37
C THR A 189 15.94 -11.00 -4.94
N SER A 190 16.61 -10.82 -6.08
CA SER A 190 16.72 -9.51 -6.74
C SER A 190 15.36 -8.91 -7.13
N LYS A 191 14.39 -9.75 -7.54
CA LYS A 191 13.02 -9.28 -7.83
C LYS A 191 12.30 -8.89 -6.54
N ALA A 192 12.42 -9.69 -5.49
CA ALA A 192 11.82 -9.40 -4.19
C ALA A 192 12.30 -8.05 -3.62
N VAL A 193 13.62 -7.81 -3.63
CA VAL A 193 14.21 -6.54 -3.19
C VAL A 193 13.63 -5.37 -3.98
N LYS A 194 13.65 -5.41 -5.32
CA LYS A 194 13.11 -4.33 -6.15
C LYS A 194 11.63 -4.05 -5.90
N ILE A 195 10.82 -5.10 -5.69
CA ILE A 195 9.39 -4.93 -5.37
C ILE A 195 9.23 -4.19 -4.05
N LEU A 196 9.98 -4.60 -3.02
CA LEU A 196 9.90 -4.03 -1.67
C LEU A 196 10.48 -2.61 -1.57
N GLU A 197 11.55 -2.31 -2.30
CA GLU A 197 12.08 -0.94 -2.43
C GLU A 197 11.09 0.00 -3.15
N SER A 198 10.23 -0.55 -4.01
CA SER A 198 9.27 0.22 -4.80
C SER A 198 7.93 0.51 -4.11
N LEU A 199 7.75 0.09 -2.86
CA LEU A 199 6.48 0.25 -2.15
C LEU A 199 6.11 1.74 -1.98
N GLN A 200 4.84 2.04 -2.20
CA GLN A 200 4.22 3.34 -2.05
C GLN A 200 2.86 3.19 -1.38
N TYR A 201 2.40 4.23 -0.68
CA TYR A 201 1.01 4.28 -0.23
C TYR A 201 0.10 4.48 -1.44
N LEU A 202 -1.05 3.81 -1.46
CA LEU A 202 -2.09 4.06 -2.47
C LEU A 202 -2.56 5.52 -2.39
N ASN A 203 -2.74 6.03 -1.16
CA ASN A 203 -3.00 7.44 -0.85
C ASN A 203 -1.74 8.08 -0.23
N PRO A 204 -0.91 8.77 -1.02
CA PRO A 204 0.36 9.35 -0.55
C PRO A 204 0.22 10.51 0.44
#